data_AF-A0A6A6IJ23-F1
#
_entry.id   AF-A0A6A6IJ23-F1
#
_cell.length_a   1.000
_cell.length_b   1.000
_cell.length_c   1.000
_cell.angle_alpha   90.00
_cell.angle_beta   90.00
_cell.angle_gamma   90.00
#
_symmetry.space_group_name_H-M   'P 1'
#
loop_
_entity.id
_entity.type
_entity.pdbx_description
1 polymer ?
#
loop_
_entity_poly.entity_id
_entity_poly.type
_entity_poly.pdbx_seq_one_letter_code
_entity_poly.pdbx_strand_id
1 'polypeptide(L)'
;MYGLDALVARATPPYNVLGSTLFLSYIVLALYFTTSILLSLYRQYIAIFFSANAAKDDKKTEAIKSVRARHINIYAFLSSISFATLSYHMLGFLIASYTNWAGPQGLWETDMTIESLKSWMLETSLFESFAKELVRDGPSTAWTQAAIVGTWFWNIWMAGKASERRFDRKMMFPYIMLGQILPVSLTVSLFVIQLHLSSSDLQSSAAPASEKQADTANTNGPNRPKKTYKKTSLTLPTILLNASLIALPRLRNHLVFIPLVLMTRVILLLPHSGRVSLRGADVMQSISISGGFVVANLVITRKAAGWRDVARGLWTGGQAVKALGWDGNLGAVVYVVLGWGGGV
;
A
#
# COMPACT_ATOMS: atom_id res chain seq x y z
N MET A 1 -6.41 -37.17 -3.82
CA MET A 1 -5.55 -36.81 -2.66
C MET A 1 -4.10 -36.49 -3.08
N TYR A 2 -3.53 -37.14 -4.12
CA TYR A 2 -2.16 -36.90 -4.62
C TYR A 2 -1.76 -35.47 -5.04
N GLY A 3 -2.70 -34.59 -5.38
CA GLY A 3 -2.38 -33.23 -5.85
C GLY A 3 -1.90 -32.29 -4.73
N LEU A 4 -2.36 -32.50 -3.50
CA LEU A 4 -2.08 -31.58 -2.39
C LEU A 4 -0.67 -31.82 -1.84
N ASP A 5 -0.26 -33.09 -1.74
CA ASP A 5 1.09 -33.48 -1.30
C ASP A 5 2.16 -33.01 -2.29
N ALA A 6 1.90 -33.12 -3.60
CA ALA A 6 2.80 -32.62 -4.63
C ALA A 6 2.94 -31.09 -4.59
N LEU A 7 1.87 -30.36 -4.24
CA LEU A 7 1.89 -28.91 -4.12
C LEU A 7 2.64 -28.47 -2.85
N VAL A 8 2.43 -29.17 -1.73
CA VAL A 8 3.17 -28.97 -0.48
C VAL A 8 4.67 -29.22 -0.71
N ALA A 9 5.04 -30.31 -1.38
CA ALA A 9 6.44 -30.62 -1.68
C ALA A 9 7.17 -29.55 -2.51
N ARG A 10 6.44 -28.80 -3.36
CA ARG A 10 6.97 -27.66 -4.15
C ARG A 10 6.94 -26.31 -3.40
N ALA A 11 6.30 -26.27 -2.24
CA ALA A 11 6.16 -25.09 -1.41
C ALA A 11 7.06 -25.13 -0.16
N THR A 12 7.71 -26.27 0.11
CA THR A 12 8.62 -26.45 1.24
C THR A 12 10.07 -26.62 0.77
N PRO A 13 11.06 -26.09 1.52
CA PRO A 13 12.47 -26.44 1.31
C PRO A 13 12.69 -27.96 1.26
N PRO A 14 13.67 -28.44 0.47
CA PRO A 14 14.69 -27.69 -0.26
C PRO A 14 14.28 -27.20 -1.67
N TYR A 15 13.03 -27.45 -2.10
CA TYR A 15 12.54 -27.08 -3.44
C TYR A 15 11.38 -26.08 -3.37
N ASN A 16 11.57 -24.98 -2.63
CA ASN A 16 10.56 -23.92 -2.46
C ASN A 16 10.41 -23.04 -3.71
N VAL A 17 10.05 -23.67 -4.84
CA VAL A 17 9.83 -23.00 -6.12
C VAL A 17 8.67 -22.02 -5.99
N LEU A 18 7.57 -22.43 -5.34
CA LEU A 18 6.39 -21.58 -5.21
C LEU A 18 6.70 -20.30 -4.41
N GLY A 19 7.33 -20.42 -3.25
CA GLY A 19 7.70 -19.28 -2.42
C GLY A 19 8.72 -18.37 -3.10
N SER A 20 9.71 -18.94 -3.78
CA SER A 20 10.70 -18.19 -4.58
C SER A 20 10.06 -17.41 -5.72
N THR A 21 9.19 -18.06 -6.49
CA THR A 21 8.47 -17.42 -7.60
C THR A 21 7.56 -16.31 -7.08
N LEU A 22 6.82 -16.53 -5.99
CA LEU A 22 6.01 -15.49 -5.37
C LEU A 22 6.87 -14.31 -4.94
N PHE A 23 7.96 -14.56 -4.22
CA PHE A 23 8.86 -13.50 -3.76
C PHE A 23 9.44 -12.65 -4.91
N LEU A 24 9.98 -13.30 -5.95
CA LEU A 24 10.51 -12.60 -7.12
C LEU A 24 9.41 -11.86 -7.91
N SER A 25 8.24 -12.48 -8.06
CA SER A 25 7.11 -11.83 -8.74
C SER A 25 6.68 -10.54 -8.02
N TYR A 26 6.70 -10.51 -6.69
CA TYR A 26 6.41 -9.32 -5.90
C TYR A 26 7.42 -8.20 -6.19
N ILE A 27 8.71 -8.51 -6.26
CA ILE A 27 9.76 -7.53 -6.58
C ILE A 27 9.56 -6.96 -7.98
N VAL A 28 9.38 -7.82 -8.98
CA VAL A 28 9.21 -7.39 -10.38
C VAL A 28 7.94 -6.55 -10.54
N LEU A 29 6.82 -6.98 -9.95
CA LEU A 29 5.57 -6.23 -9.98
C LEU A 29 5.69 -4.88 -9.25
N ALA A 30 6.37 -4.83 -8.09
CA ALA A 30 6.63 -3.59 -7.37
C ALA A 30 7.39 -2.58 -8.25
N LEU A 31 8.49 -3.01 -8.87
CA LEU A 31 9.31 -2.17 -9.73
C LEU A 31 8.52 -1.70 -10.97
N TYR A 32 7.77 -2.61 -11.59
CA TYR A 32 6.94 -2.31 -12.74
C TYR A 32 5.88 -1.24 -12.42
N PHE A 33 5.07 -1.44 -11.37
CA PHE A 33 4.01 -0.51 -11.02
C PHE A 33 4.55 0.83 -10.51
N THR A 34 5.63 0.82 -9.72
CA THR A 34 6.30 2.07 -9.28
C THR A 34 6.78 2.87 -10.49
N THR A 35 7.50 2.23 -11.41
CA THR A 35 8.02 2.88 -12.61
C THR A 35 6.89 3.38 -13.51
N SER A 36 5.85 2.57 -13.70
CA SER A 36 4.67 2.95 -14.50
C SER A 36 3.97 4.19 -13.94
N ILE A 37 3.75 4.23 -12.62
CA ILE A 37 3.16 5.39 -11.93
C ILE A 37 4.07 6.61 -12.06
N LEU A 38 5.36 6.49 -11.77
CA LEU A 38 6.31 7.59 -11.86
C LEU A 38 6.39 8.18 -13.27
N LEU A 39 6.46 7.34 -14.31
CA LEU A 39 6.46 7.79 -15.70
C LEU A 39 5.14 8.50 -16.07
N SER A 40 4.00 7.98 -15.61
CA SER A 40 2.70 8.60 -15.84
C SER A 40 2.59 9.98 -15.17
N LEU A 41 3.00 10.07 -13.90
CA LEU A 41 3.00 11.33 -13.14
C LEU A 41 3.97 12.35 -13.73
N TYR A 42 5.17 11.91 -14.13
CA TYR A 42 6.17 12.76 -14.76
C TYR A 42 5.69 13.35 -16.09
N ARG A 43 5.05 12.53 -16.93
CA ARG A 43 4.45 13.00 -18.20
C ARG A 43 3.35 14.03 -17.96
N GLN A 44 2.46 13.79 -16.99
CA GLN A 44 1.41 14.74 -16.61
C GLN A 44 2.00 16.04 -16.04
N TYR A 45 3.03 15.93 -15.20
CA TYR A 45 3.74 17.08 -14.65
C TYR A 45 4.37 17.94 -15.75
N ILE A 46 5.09 17.33 -16.69
CA ILE A 46 5.68 18.08 -17.83
C ILE A 46 4.59 18.76 -18.66
N ALA A 47 3.52 18.04 -19.00
CA ALA A 47 2.45 18.58 -19.81
C ALA A 47 1.76 19.80 -19.18
N ILE A 48 1.65 19.83 -17.84
CA ILE A 48 0.98 20.93 -17.13
C ILE A 48 1.91 22.13 -16.90
N PHE A 49 3.16 21.88 -16.51
CA PHE A 49 4.08 22.93 -16.05
C PHE A 49 5.02 23.47 -17.15
N PHE A 50 5.27 22.70 -18.22
CA PHE A 50 6.19 23.08 -19.30
C PHE A 50 5.51 23.26 -20.66
N SER A 51 4.18 23.18 -20.76
CA SER A 51 3.47 23.47 -22.01
C SER A 51 3.59 24.96 -22.35
N ALA A 52 4.15 25.25 -23.54
CA ALA A 52 4.50 26.58 -24.04
C ALA A 52 3.31 27.53 -24.24
N ASN A 53 2.07 27.03 -24.12
CA ASN A 53 0.85 27.83 -24.28
C ASN A 53 0.46 28.63 -23.01
N ALA A 54 1.25 28.56 -21.93
CA ALA A 54 1.00 29.28 -20.67
C ALA A 54 1.25 30.81 -20.74
N ALA A 55 1.68 31.35 -21.90
CA ALA A 55 2.11 32.74 -22.07
C ALA A 55 1.00 33.82 -21.90
N LYS A 56 -0.23 33.44 -21.57
CA LYS A 56 -1.33 34.36 -21.25
C LYS A 56 -2.03 34.06 -19.92
N ASP A 57 -1.40 33.28 -19.04
CA ASP A 57 -2.02 32.93 -17.75
C ASP A 57 -2.05 34.15 -16.80
N ASP A 58 -3.24 34.43 -16.25
CA ASP A 58 -3.44 35.39 -15.18
C ASP A 58 -2.51 35.09 -13.99
N LYS A 59 -2.02 36.13 -13.29
CA LYS A 59 -1.18 36.01 -12.05
C LYS A 59 -1.73 35.01 -11.03
N LYS A 60 -3.06 34.84 -10.99
CA LYS A 60 -3.75 33.89 -10.11
C LYS A 60 -3.45 32.43 -10.48
N THR A 61 -3.38 32.11 -11.77
CA THR A 61 -3.10 30.75 -12.26
C THR A 61 -1.65 30.36 -11.98
N GLU A 62 -0.69 31.28 -12.12
CA GLU A 62 0.71 31.04 -11.75
C GLU A 62 0.88 30.80 -10.25
N ALA A 63 0.17 31.56 -9.39
CA ALA A 63 0.19 31.34 -7.95
C ALA A 63 -0.36 29.95 -7.58
N ILE A 64 -1.45 29.52 -8.22
CA ILE A 64 -2.02 28.17 -8.01
C ILE A 64 -1.04 27.09 -8.47
N LYS A 65 -0.42 27.25 -9.64
CA LYS A 65 0.60 26.33 -10.19
C LYS A 65 1.79 26.20 -9.24
N SER A 66 2.36 27.31 -8.77
CA SER A 66 3.55 27.28 -7.89
C SER A 66 3.28 26.60 -6.54
N VAL A 67 2.12 26.88 -5.92
CA VAL A 67 1.70 26.20 -4.69
C VAL A 67 1.54 24.69 -4.90
N ARG A 68 0.97 24.26 -6.04
CA ARG A 68 0.81 22.84 -6.36
C ARG A 68 2.13 22.15 -6.66
N ALA A 69 3.03 22.80 -7.40
CA ALA A 69 4.38 22.28 -7.65
C ALA A 69 5.12 22.05 -6.32
N ARG A 70 4.98 22.96 -5.35
CA ARG A 70 5.53 22.76 -4.00
C ARG A 70 4.96 21.53 -3.31
N HIS A 71 3.64 21.34 -3.32
CA HIS A 71 3.03 20.15 -2.72
C HIS A 71 3.47 18.86 -3.41
N ILE A 72 3.50 18.84 -4.74
CA ILE A 72 4.01 17.71 -5.53
C ILE A 72 5.45 17.37 -5.13
N ASN A 73 6.32 18.38 -5.00
CA ASN A 73 7.70 18.18 -4.58
C ASN A 73 7.81 17.60 -3.16
N ILE A 74 6.96 18.05 -2.22
CA ILE A 74 6.92 17.50 -0.85
C ILE A 74 6.53 16.03 -0.88
N TYR A 75 5.47 15.66 -1.59
CA TYR A 75 5.05 14.26 -1.67
C TYR A 75 6.02 13.39 -2.47
N ALA A 76 6.66 13.93 -3.50
CA ALA A 76 7.72 13.25 -4.23
C ALA A 76 8.90 12.95 -3.29
N PHE A 77 9.31 13.92 -2.48
CA PHE A 77 10.35 13.74 -1.47
C PHE A 77 9.97 12.69 -0.42
N LEU A 78 8.75 12.75 0.13
CA LEU A 78 8.24 11.74 1.08
C LEU A 78 8.17 10.34 0.45
N SER A 79 7.77 10.25 -0.82
CA SER A 79 7.74 8.99 -1.57
C SER A 79 9.15 8.41 -1.75
N SER A 80 10.15 9.25 -2.05
CA SER A 80 11.55 8.84 -2.15
C SER A 80 12.10 8.34 -0.84
N ILE A 81 11.80 9.02 0.29
CA ILE A 81 12.17 8.53 1.62
C ILE A 81 11.52 7.18 1.90
N SER A 82 10.22 7.04 1.67
CA SER A 82 9.50 5.77 1.88
C SER A 82 10.10 4.63 1.06
N PHE A 83 10.38 4.86 -0.22
CA PHE A 83 11.02 3.88 -1.09
C PHE A 83 12.44 3.52 -0.62
N ALA A 84 13.26 4.51 -0.23
CA ALA A 84 14.62 4.28 0.25
C ALA A 84 14.62 3.50 1.58
N THR A 85 13.79 3.88 2.54
CA THR A 85 13.67 3.20 3.84
C THR A 85 13.20 1.75 3.66
N LEU A 86 12.21 1.51 2.80
CA LEU A 86 11.80 0.15 2.47
C LEU A 86 12.93 -0.65 1.85
N SER A 87 13.58 -0.09 0.82
CA SER A 87 14.63 -0.78 0.08
C SER A 87 15.79 -1.17 1.01
N TYR A 88 16.16 -0.26 1.91
CA TYR A 88 17.18 -0.51 2.94
C TYR A 88 16.81 -1.69 3.85
N HIS A 89 15.60 -1.71 4.40
CA HIS A 89 15.18 -2.79 5.30
C HIS A 89 14.94 -4.11 4.58
N MET A 90 14.38 -4.09 3.37
CA MET A 90 14.21 -5.29 2.54
C MET A 90 15.55 -5.88 2.12
N LEU A 91 16.52 -5.05 1.74
CA LEU A 91 17.88 -5.50 1.44
C LEU A 91 18.55 -6.07 2.69
N GLY A 92 18.40 -5.40 3.84
CA GLY A 92 18.90 -5.91 5.12
C GLY A 92 18.31 -7.27 5.50
N PHE A 93 17.01 -7.48 5.25
CA PHE A 93 16.36 -8.79 5.43
C PHE A 93 16.97 -9.86 4.51
N LEU A 94 17.18 -9.53 3.23
CA LEU A 94 17.76 -10.47 2.27
C LEU A 94 19.20 -10.83 2.60
N ILE A 95 20.01 -9.85 2.96
CA ILE A 95 21.38 -10.07 3.44
C ILE A 95 21.33 -10.99 4.66
N ALA A 96 20.56 -10.65 5.69
CA ALA A 96 20.48 -11.47 6.91
C ALA A 96 20.04 -12.92 6.63
N SER A 97 19.07 -13.11 5.74
CA SER A 97 18.61 -14.43 5.29
C SER A 97 19.72 -15.20 4.56
N TYR A 98 20.40 -14.55 3.61
CA TYR A 98 21.50 -15.16 2.85
C TYR A 98 22.67 -15.55 3.77
N THR A 99 23.08 -14.66 4.67
CA THR A 99 24.17 -14.93 5.62
C THR A 99 23.85 -16.09 6.55
N ASN A 100 22.59 -16.20 6.98
CA ASN A 100 22.18 -17.30 7.84
C ASN A 100 22.15 -18.64 7.10
N TRP A 101 21.81 -18.64 5.81
CA TRP A 101 21.86 -19.82 4.96
C TRP A 101 23.29 -20.23 4.61
N ALA A 102 24.15 -19.27 4.24
CA ALA A 102 25.52 -19.54 3.81
C ALA A 102 26.46 -19.94 4.96
N GLY A 103 26.07 -19.67 6.22
CA GLY A 103 26.84 -20.02 7.40
C GLY A 103 28.05 -19.11 7.66
N PRO A 104 28.92 -19.45 8.64
CA PRO A 104 29.99 -18.58 9.13
C PRO A 104 31.04 -18.16 8.09
N GLN A 105 31.21 -18.92 7.01
CA GLN A 105 32.25 -18.72 5.99
C GLN A 105 31.74 -17.91 4.77
N GLY A 106 30.42 -17.79 4.60
CA GLY A 106 29.82 -17.51 3.29
C GLY A 106 29.78 -16.06 2.79
N LEU A 107 30.19 -15.06 3.59
CA LEU A 107 30.21 -13.65 3.13
C LEU A 107 31.57 -13.19 2.60
N TRP A 108 32.65 -13.77 3.14
CA TRP A 108 34.01 -13.29 2.89
C TRP A 108 34.83 -14.27 2.04
N GLU A 109 34.47 -15.55 2.02
CA GLU A 109 35.24 -16.59 1.31
C GLU A 109 34.58 -17.09 0.02
N THR A 110 33.28 -16.90 -0.17
CA THR A 110 32.57 -17.35 -1.38
C THR A 110 32.14 -16.19 -2.26
N ASP A 111 32.68 -16.15 -3.47
CA ASP A 111 32.12 -15.37 -4.57
C ASP A 111 30.63 -15.70 -4.70
N MET A 112 29.77 -14.67 -4.64
CA MET A 112 28.33 -14.85 -4.78
C MET A 112 28.02 -15.25 -6.22
N THR A 113 27.92 -16.56 -6.47
CA THR A 113 27.54 -17.09 -7.79
C THR A 113 26.02 -17.09 -7.95
N ILE A 114 25.55 -17.08 -9.21
CA ILE A 114 24.13 -17.20 -9.54
C ILE A 114 23.56 -18.53 -9.02
N GLU A 115 24.37 -19.58 -9.00
CA GLU A 115 23.99 -20.90 -8.47
C GLU A 115 23.77 -20.88 -6.96
N SER A 116 24.64 -20.20 -6.20
CA SER A 116 24.45 -19.98 -4.76
C SER A 116 23.19 -19.18 -4.48
N LEU A 117 22.93 -18.11 -5.26
CA LEU A 117 21.71 -17.31 -5.11
C LEU A 117 20.45 -18.13 -5.42
N LYS A 118 20.49 -18.95 -6.47
CA LYS A 118 19.38 -19.84 -6.83
C LYS A 118 19.12 -20.86 -5.73
N SER A 119 20.16 -21.50 -5.20
CA SER A 119 20.05 -22.50 -4.14
C SER A 119 19.52 -21.87 -2.86
N TRP A 120 20.05 -20.71 -2.46
CA TRP A 120 19.53 -19.94 -1.33
C TRP A 120 18.03 -19.65 -1.45
N MET A 121 17.56 -19.15 -2.60
CA MET A 121 16.14 -18.86 -2.78
C MET A 121 15.28 -20.14 -2.65
N LEU A 122 15.71 -21.25 -3.25
CA LEU A 122 14.96 -22.51 -3.26
C LEU A 122 14.97 -23.23 -1.90
N GLU A 123 16.06 -23.11 -1.15
CA GLU A 123 16.23 -23.76 0.15
C GLU A 123 15.70 -22.92 1.31
N THR A 124 15.43 -21.62 1.11
CA THR A 124 14.86 -20.77 2.13
C THR A 124 13.37 -20.49 1.91
N SER A 125 12.63 -20.31 3.01
CA SER A 125 11.23 -19.92 2.98
C SER A 125 11.07 -18.40 3.11
N LEU A 126 11.73 -17.61 2.25
CA LEU A 126 11.83 -16.13 2.37
C LEU A 126 10.50 -15.45 2.70
N PHE A 127 9.45 -15.74 1.93
CA PHE A 127 8.13 -15.15 2.14
C PHE A 127 7.53 -15.51 3.50
N GLU A 128 7.63 -16.79 3.89
CA GLU A 128 7.09 -17.26 5.17
C GLU A 128 7.90 -16.72 6.35
N SER A 129 9.23 -16.72 6.26
CA SER A 129 10.13 -16.16 7.26
C SER A 129 9.88 -14.67 7.46
N PHE A 130 9.70 -13.91 6.38
CA PHE A 130 9.33 -12.49 6.44
C PHE A 130 7.99 -12.30 7.17
N ALA A 131 6.96 -13.08 6.79
CA ALA A 131 5.66 -13.00 7.42
C ALA A 131 5.70 -13.39 8.91
N LYS A 132 6.46 -14.44 9.27
CA LYS A 132 6.64 -14.86 10.66
C LYS A 132 7.38 -13.82 11.49
N GLU A 133 8.35 -13.12 10.90
CA GLU A 133 9.09 -12.04 11.56
C GLU A 133 8.16 -10.88 11.96
N LEU A 134 7.18 -10.53 11.12
CA LEU A 134 6.18 -9.50 11.42
C LEU A 134 5.35 -9.78 12.68
N VAL A 135 5.15 -11.05 13.04
CA VAL A 135 4.40 -11.48 14.23
C VAL A 135 5.26 -12.30 15.21
N ARG A 136 6.57 -12.03 15.23
CA ARG A 136 7.53 -12.79 16.04
C ARG A 136 7.29 -12.63 17.55
N ASP A 137 6.99 -11.42 17.96
CA ASP A 137 6.81 -11.04 19.36
C ASP A 137 5.68 -10.01 19.50
N GLY A 138 5.35 -9.66 20.75
CA GLY A 138 4.28 -8.70 21.07
C GLY A 138 4.48 -7.33 20.38
N PRO A 139 5.65 -6.68 20.54
CA PRO A 139 5.97 -5.43 19.84
C PRO A 139 5.84 -5.51 18.32
N SER A 140 6.41 -6.54 17.70
CA SER A 140 6.35 -6.75 16.24
C SER A 140 4.91 -6.91 15.77
N THR A 141 4.13 -7.68 16.51
CA THR A 141 2.70 -7.87 16.26
C THR A 141 1.95 -6.54 16.34
N ALA A 142 2.18 -5.74 17.38
CA ALA A 142 1.49 -4.46 17.57
C ALA A 142 1.75 -3.50 16.41
N TRP A 143 3.01 -3.35 15.98
CA TRP A 143 3.38 -2.55 14.82
C TRP A 143 2.78 -3.07 13.54
N THR A 144 2.82 -4.39 13.32
CA THR A 144 2.24 -5.01 12.13
C THR A 144 0.75 -4.77 12.02
N GLN A 145 0.02 -4.93 13.13
CA GLN A 145 -1.42 -4.66 13.14
C GLN A 145 -1.72 -3.18 12.92
N ALA A 146 -1.00 -2.28 13.60
CA ALA A 146 -1.18 -0.84 13.43
C ALA A 146 -0.95 -0.43 11.97
N ALA A 147 0.10 -0.95 11.33
CA ALA A 147 0.40 -0.66 9.94
C ALA A 147 -0.67 -1.22 8.99
N ILE A 148 -1.10 -2.47 9.15
CA ILE A 148 -2.14 -3.06 8.27
C ILE A 148 -3.50 -2.35 8.44
N VAL A 149 -3.86 -1.98 9.67
CA VAL A 149 -5.06 -1.18 9.94
C VAL A 149 -4.92 0.22 9.33
N GLY A 150 -3.74 0.84 9.42
CA GLY A 150 -3.43 2.08 8.71
C GLY A 150 -3.61 1.94 7.20
N THR A 151 -3.08 0.86 6.60
CA THR A 151 -3.25 0.55 5.18
C THR A 151 -4.72 0.39 4.79
N TRP A 152 -5.53 -0.25 5.64
CA TRP A 152 -6.97 -0.38 5.43
C TRP A 152 -7.65 0.98 5.28
N PHE A 153 -7.38 1.92 6.19
CA PHE A 153 -7.97 3.27 6.12
C PHE A 153 -7.44 4.09 4.96
N TRP A 154 -6.16 3.95 4.61
CA TRP A 154 -5.62 4.57 3.40
C TRP A 154 -6.32 4.04 2.13
N ASN A 155 -6.60 2.74 2.03
CA ASN A 155 -7.32 2.17 0.89
C ASN A 155 -8.77 2.67 0.82
N ILE A 156 -9.46 2.79 1.96
CA ILE A 156 -10.80 3.42 2.04
C ILE A 156 -10.75 4.86 1.52
N TRP A 157 -9.80 5.65 2.02
CA TRP A 157 -9.64 7.04 1.63
C TRP A 157 -9.30 7.19 0.14
N MET A 158 -8.34 6.41 -0.38
CA MET A 158 -7.97 6.42 -1.80
C MET A 158 -9.15 6.01 -2.69
N ALA A 159 -9.91 4.98 -2.31
CA ALA A 159 -11.10 4.56 -3.04
C ALA A 159 -12.19 5.65 -3.05
N GLY A 160 -12.38 6.34 -1.92
CA GLY A 160 -13.29 7.48 -1.81
C GLY A 160 -12.89 8.61 -2.76
N LYS A 161 -11.63 9.06 -2.67
CA LYS A 161 -11.09 10.14 -3.52
C LYS A 161 -11.10 9.78 -5.01
N ALA A 162 -10.77 8.54 -5.36
CA ALA A 162 -10.86 8.06 -6.74
C ALA A 162 -12.31 8.09 -7.26
N SER A 163 -13.28 7.74 -6.42
CA SER A 163 -14.71 7.82 -6.75
C SER A 163 -15.18 9.27 -6.90
N GLU A 164 -14.76 10.17 -6.02
CA GLU A 164 -15.08 11.61 -6.09
C GLU A 164 -14.55 12.25 -7.37
N ARG A 165 -13.31 11.92 -7.75
CA ARG A 165 -12.65 12.41 -8.97
C ARG A 165 -13.02 11.62 -10.24
N ARG A 166 -13.84 10.57 -10.11
CA ARG A 166 -14.25 9.67 -11.20
C ARG A 166 -13.07 9.09 -11.98
N PHE A 167 -11.99 8.72 -11.28
CA PHE A 167 -10.85 8.07 -11.91
C PHE A 167 -11.26 6.72 -12.51
N ASP A 168 -10.77 6.46 -13.73
CA ASP A 168 -10.99 5.17 -14.39
C ASP A 168 -10.28 4.05 -13.62
N ARG A 169 -10.84 2.84 -13.67
CA ARG A 169 -10.27 1.63 -13.07
C ARG A 169 -8.86 1.36 -13.59
N LYS A 170 -8.61 1.62 -14.88
CA LYS A 170 -7.28 1.45 -15.50
C LYS A 170 -6.23 2.35 -14.86
N MET A 171 -6.61 3.58 -14.53
CA MET A 171 -5.75 4.55 -13.86
C MET A 171 -5.49 4.17 -12.40
N MET A 172 -6.51 3.65 -11.70
CA MET A 172 -6.37 3.22 -10.31
C MET A 172 -5.64 1.90 -10.14
N PHE A 173 -5.67 1.02 -11.15
CA PHE A 173 -5.14 -0.34 -11.05
C PHE A 173 -3.67 -0.39 -10.59
N PRO A 174 -2.73 0.41 -11.14
CA PRO A 174 -1.36 0.45 -10.64
C PRO A 174 -1.25 0.81 -9.16
N TYR A 175 -2.02 1.81 -8.68
CA TYR A 175 -2.01 2.20 -7.27
C TYR A 175 -2.58 1.10 -6.36
N ILE A 176 -3.65 0.45 -6.81
CA ILE A 176 -4.27 -0.66 -6.06
C ILE A 176 -3.29 -1.82 -5.93
N MET A 177 -2.63 -2.22 -7.03
CA MET A 177 -1.63 -3.29 -7.02
C MET A 177 -0.41 -2.91 -6.19
N LEU A 178 0.07 -1.67 -6.32
CA LEU A 178 1.20 -1.18 -5.53
C LEU A 178 0.90 -1.21 -4.03
N GLY A 179 -0.30 -0.79 -3.61
CA GLY A 179 -0.73 -0.83 -2.22
C GLY A 179 -0.91 -2.25 -1.63
N GLN A 180 -0.93 -3.30 -2.45
CA GLN A 180 -0.89 -4.68 -1.97
C GLN A 180 0.52 -5.23 -1.76
N ILE A 181 1.50 -4.69 -2.50
CA ILE A 181 2.86 -5.21 -2.59
C ILE A 181 3.81 -4.40 -1.72
N LEU A 182 3.70 -3.07 -1.79
CA LEU A 182 4.61 -2.11 -1.19
C LEU A 182 3.99 -1.40 0.02
N PRO A 183 4.85 -0.74 0.83
CA PRO A 183 4.49 0.29 1.80
C PRO A 183 3.33 1.17 1.35
N VAL A 184 2.37 1.37 2.25
CA VAL A 184 1.20 2.18 1.93
C VAL A 184 1.56 3.66 1.82
N SER A 185 2.54 4.15 2.58
CA SER A 185 2.94 5.56 2.54
C SER A 185 3.51 5.96 1.17
N LEU A 186 4.28 5.08 0.52
CA LEU A 186 4.75 5.28 -0.85
C LEU A 186 3.56 5.41 -1.82
N THR A 187 2.66 4.43 -1.79
CA THR A 187 1.49 4.37 -2.68
C THR A 187 0.59 5.60 -2.52
N VAL A 188 0.29 5.98 -1.28
CA VAL A 188 -0.54 7.13 -0.95
C VAL A 188 0.14 8.43 -1.38
N SER A 189 1.45 8.59 -1.16
CA SER A 189 2.17 9.79 -1.60
C SER A 189 2.08 9.97 -3.12
N LEU A 190 2.32 8.90 -3.88
CA LEU A 190 2.17 8.93 -5.35
C LEU A 190 0.73 9.19 -5.78
N PHE A 191 -0.26 8.66 -5.06
CA PHE A 191 -1.67 8.92 -5.32
C PHE A 191 -2.06 10.37 -5.01
N VAL A 192 -1.52 10.98 -3.96
CA VAL A 192 -1.75 12.40 -3.66
C VAL A 192 -1.18 13.30 -4.76
N ILE A 193 0.01 12.98 -5.28
CA ILE A 193 0.57 13.67 -6.46
C ILE A 193 -0.42 13.58 -7.64
N GLN A 194 -0.98 12.40 -7.89
CA GLN A 194 -1.99 12.21 -8.94
C GLN A 194 -3.22 13.08 -8.72
N LEU A 195 -3.71 13.19 -7.49
CA LEU A 195 -4.84 14.06 -7.16
C LEU A 195 -4.54 15.54 -7.43
N HIS A 196 -3.32 16.01 -7.13
CA HIS A 196 -2.89 17.37 -7.44
C HIS A 196 -2.80 17.63 -8.96
N LEU A 197 -2.30 16.66 -9.73
CA LEU A 197 -2.19 16.78 -11.19
C LEU A 197 -3.55 16.71 -11.90
N SER A 198 -4.53 15.99 -11.34
CA SER A 198 -5.86 15.80 -11.94
C SER A 198 -6.92 16.84 -11.57
N SER A 199 -6.58 17.88 -10.82
CA SER A 199 -7.58 18.87 -10.42
C SER A 199 -8.08 19.74 -11.59
N SER A 200 -9.37 20.06 -11.59
CA SER A 200 -10.04 20.84 -12.64
C SER A 200 -9.51 22.27 -12.80
N ASP A 201 -8.98 22.89 -11.75
CA ASP A 201 -8.42 24.27 -11.82
C ASP A 201 -7.28 24.38 -12.85
N LEU A 202 -6.54 23.29 -13.06
CA LEU A 202 -5.42 23.27 -14.00
C LEU A 202 -5.86 22.90 -15.42
N GLN A 203 -6.95 22.15 -15.56
CA GLN A 203 -7.46 21.71 -16.87
C GLN A 203 -8.27 22.81 -17.57
N SER A 204 -8.90 23.70 -16.81
CA SER A 204 -9.72 24.80 -17.36
C SER A 204 -8.91 25.85 -18.12
N SER A 205 -7.60 25.99 -17.86
CA SER A 205 -6.72 26.92 -18.62
C SER A 205 -6.28 26.37 -19.98
N ALA A 206 -6.43 25.06 -20.23
CA ALA A 206 -5.88 24.41 -21.43
C ALA A 206 -6.94 24.07 -22.50
N ALA A 207 -8.23 24.22 -22.19
CA ALA A 207 -9.29 24.04 -23.19
C ALA A 207 -9.54 25.35 -23.94
N PRO A 208 -9.44 25.38 -25.28
CA PRO A 208 -9.88 26.54 -26.05
C PRO A 208 -11.37 26.75 -25.77
N ALA A 209 -11.76 28.02 -25.63
CA ALA A 209 -13.14 28.47 -25.48
C ALA A 209 -13.96 28.15 -26.76
N SER A 210 -14.19 26.88 -27.04
CA SER A 210 -15.21 26.45 -27.99
C SER A 210 -16.55 26.55 -27.28
N GLU A 211 -17.13 27.72 -27.44
CA GLU A 211 -18.51 27.88 -27.90
C GLU A 211 -19.60 27.26 -27.01
N LYS A 212 -20.30 28.18 -26.32
CA LYS A 212 -21.69 28.05 -25.86
C LYS A 212 -22.47 27.01 -26.67
N GLN A 213 -22.50 25.76 -26.22
CA GLN A 213 -23.56 24.84 -26.62
C GLN A 213 -24.77 25.16 -25.76
N ALA A 214 -25.62 25.96 -26.38
CA ALA A 214 -26.99 26.23 -25.97
C ALA A 214 -27.72 24.94 -25.60
N ASP A 215 -28.51 25.04 -24.54
CA ASP A 215 -29.82 24.45 -24.38
C ASP A 215 -30.27 23.54 -25.54
N THR A 216 -30.01 22.24 -25.40
CA THR A 216 -30.86 21.24 -26.05
C THR A 216 -31.43 20.32 -24.99
N ALA A 217 -32.39 20.88 -24.26
CA ALA A 217 -33.47 20.11 -23.66
C ALA A 217 -34.20 19.37 -24.78
N ASN A 218 -33.91 18.07 -24.95
CA ASN A 218 -34.83 17.02 -25.42
C ASN A 218 -34.03 15.83 -25.95
N THR A 219 -33.75 14.86 -25.07
CA THR A 219 -33.71 13.47 -25.50
C THR A 219 -34.49 12.65 -24.48
N ASN A 220 -35.77 12.43 -24.81
CA ASN A 220 -36.63 11.37 -24.27
C ASN A 220 -36.04 10.00 -24.66
N GLY A 221 -34.83 9.69 -24.20
CA GLY A 221 -34.27 8.35 -24.27
C GLY A 221 -35.01 7.48 -23.25
N PRO A 222 -35.42 6.24 -23.59
CA PRO A 222 -36.16 5.39 -22.68
C PRO A 222 -35.36 5.24 -21.38
N ASN A 223 -35.96 5.71 -20.28
CA ASN A 223 -35.49 5.60 -18.90
C ASN A 223 -35.09 4.15 -18.59
N ARG A 224 -33.86 3.76 -18.94
CA ARG A 224 -33.31 2.49 -18.47
C ARG A 224 -33.10 2.65 -16.97
N PRO A 225 -33.83 1.90 -16.13
CA PRO A 225 -33.68 2.00 -14.68
C PRO A 225 -32.22 1.73 -14.34
N LYS A 226 -31.52 2.74 -13.81
CA LYS A 226 -30.17 2.56 -13.29
C LYS A 226 -30.27 1.56 -12.15
N LYS A 227 -29.83 0.31 -12.38
CA LYS A 227 -29.79 -0.74 -11.36
C LYS A 227 -28.92 -0.25 -10.21
N THR A 228 -29.54 0.22 -9.13
CA THR A 228 -28.86 0.58 -7.89
C THR A 228 -28.52 -0.71 -7.16
N TYR A 229 -27.29 -1.19 -7.31
CA TYR A 229 -26.79 -2.29 -6.51
C TYR A 229 -26.71 -1.85 -5.04
N LYS A 230 -27.29 -2.64 -4.12
CA LYS A 230 -27.14 -2.41 -2.68
C LYS A 230 -25.67 -2.57 -2.33
N LYS A 231 -25.04 -1.51 -1.83
CA LYS A 231 -23.65 -1.54 -1.36
C LYS A 231 -23.58 -2.24 -0.01
N THR A 232 -22.64 -3.16 0.14
CA THR A 232 -22.38 -3.87 1.41
C THR A 232 -21.70 -2.93 2.41
N SER A 233 -22.01 -3.06 3.70
CA SER A 233 -21.36 -2.28 4.76
C SER A 233 -19.86 -2.60 4.89
N LEU A 234 -19.05 -1.59 5.24
CA LEU A 234 -17.62 -1.72 5.59
C LEU A 234 -17.39 -2.52 6.89
N THR A 235 -18.42 -2.68 7.72
CA THR A 235 -18.32 -3.31 9.04
C THR A 235 -17.80 -4.75 8.95
N LEU A 236 -18.37 -5.57 8.06
CA LEU A 236 -18.00 -6.99 7.96
C LEU A 236 -16.53 -7.18 7.52
N PRO A 237 -16.04 -6.54 6.44
CA PRO A 237 -14.62 -6.55 6.09
C PRO A 237 -13.71 -6.08 7.22
N THR A 238 -14.13 -5.05 7.97
CA THR A 238 -13.34 -4.49 9.09
C THR A 238 -13.22 -5.48 10.24
N ILE A 239 -14.33 -6.12 10.64
CA ILE A 239 -14.31 -7.17 11.67
C ILE A 239 -13.44 -8.34 11.22
N LEU A 240 -13.60 -8.77 9.97
CA LEU A 240 -12.84 -9.88 9.42
C LEU A 240 -11.33 -9.59 9.39
N LEU A 241 -10.94 -8.38 8.97
CA LEU A 241 -9.54 -7.95 8.98
C LEU A 241 -8.96 -7.99 10.39
N ASN A 242 -9.63 -7.36 11.36
CA ASN A 242 -9.14 -7.29 12.73
C ASN A 242 -9.10 -8.66 13.42
N ALA A 243 -10.09 -9.53 13.15
CA ALA A 243 -10.10 -10.89 13.65
C ALA A 243 -8.91 -11.71 13.10
N SER A 244 -8.65 -11.61 11.79
CA SER A 244 -7.48 -12.23 11.16
C SER A 244 -6.17 -11.74 11.79
N LEU A 245 -6.05 -10.42 12.00
CA LEU A 245 -4.87 -9.80 12.61
C LEU A 245 -4.60 -10.28 14.04
N ILE A 246 -5.64 -10.50 14.84
CA ILE A 246 -5.51 -11.06 16.20
C ILE A 246 -5.11 -12.55 16.15
N ALA A 247 -5.58 -13.30 15.16
CA ALA A 247 -5.28 -14.72 15.03
C ALA A 247 -3.85 -15.00 14.53
N LEU A 248 -3.27 -14.12 13.70
CA LEU A 248 -1.96 -14.32 13.07
C LEU A 248 -0.82 -14.73 14.03
N PRO A 249 -0.58 -14.05 15.17
CA PRO A 249 0.52 -14.41 16.07
C PRO A 249 0.36 -15.79 16.69
N ARG A 250 -0.88 -16.19 17.02
CA ARG A 250 -1.20 -17.50 17.61
C ARG A 250 -1.06 -18.62 16.59
N LEU A 251 -1.34 -18.33 15.33
CA LEU A 251 -1.26 -19.28 14.23
C LEU A 251 0.09 -19.28 13.52
N ARG A 252 1.11 -18.55 14.00
CA ARG A 252 2.40 -18.38 13.31
C ARG A 252 3.07 -19.68 12.85
N ASN A 253 2.95 -20.75 13.64
CA ASN A 253 3.56 -22.04 13.34
C ASN A 253 2.55 -23.03 12.71
N HIS A 254 1.32 -22.60 12.42
CA HIS A 254 0.26 -23.42 11.85
C HIS A 254 0.19 -23.28 10.33
N LEU A 255 -0.25 -24.33 9.63
CA LEU A 255 -0.36 -24.36 8.16
C LEU A 255 -1.30 -23.27 7.58
N VAL A 256 -2.22 -22.77 8.41
CA VAL A 256 -3.19 -21.72 8.04
C VAL A 256 -2.57 -20.31 8.11
N PHE A 257 -1.35 -20.16 8.64
CA PHE A 257 -0.69 -18.86 8.78
C PHE A 257 -0.61 -18.08 7.47
N ILE A 258 0.00 -18.68 6.44
CA ILE A 258 0.19 -18.02 5.14
C ILE A 258 -1.13 -17.74 4.42
N PRO A 259 -2.08 -18.70 4.32
CA PRO A 259 -3.42 -18.41 3.82
C PRO A 259 -4.09 -17.23 4.55
N LEU A 260 -3.94 -17.13 5.87
CA LEU A 260 -4.51 -16.03 6.64
C LEU A 260 -3.83 -14.69 6.34
N VAL A 261 -2.49 -14.66 6.17
CA VAL A 261 -1.76 -13.47 5.70
C VAL A 261 -2.27 -13.03 4.33
N LEU A 262 -2.41 -13.95 3.38
CA LEU A 262 -2.94 -13.64 2.04
C LEU A 262 -4.39 -13.16 2.08
N MET A 263 -5.21 -13.74 2.96
CA MET A 263 -6.58 -13.30 3.19
C MET A 263 -6.63 -11.84 3.66
N THR A 264 -5.71 -11.40 4.53
CA THR A 264 -5.66 -9.96 4.90
C THR A 264 -5.43 -9.07 3.68
N ARG A 265 -4.57 -9.48 2.73
CA ARG A 265 -4.34 -8.76 1.48
C ARG A 265 -5.60 -8.71 0.61
N VAL A 266 -6.32 -9.83 0.49
CA VAL A 266 -7.61 -9.86 -0.24
C VAL A 266 -8.63 -8.91 0.39
N ILE A 267 -8.70 -8.86 1.72
CA ILE A 267 -9.60 -7.93 2.42
C ILE A 267 -9.21 -6.48 2.10
N LEU A 268 -7.91 -6.13 2.13
CA LEU A 268 -7.41 -4.79 1.82
C LEU A 268 -7.79 -4.28 0.42
N LEU A 269 -8.14 -5.15 -0.53
CA LEU A 269 -8.60 -4.79 -1.87
C LEU A 269 -10.09 -4.38 -1.93
N LEU A 270 -10.89 -4.76 -0.93
CA LEU A 270 -12.34 -4.58 -0.95
C LEU A 270 -12.83 -3.13 -1.14
N PRO A 271 -12.18 -2.07 -0.59
CA PRO A 271 -12.60 -0.69 -0.80
C PRO A 271 -12.62 -0.30 -2.28
N HIS A 272 -11.73 -0.89 -3.10
CA HIS A 272 -11.63 -0.61 -4.53
C HIS A 272 -12.60 -1.43 -5.40
N SER A 273 -13.32 -2.40 -4.83
CA SER A 273 -14.25 -3.26 -5.58
C SER A 273 -15.51 -2.52 -6.07
N GLY A 274 -15.81 -1.34 -5.50
CA GLY A 274 -17.07 -0.61 -5.73
C GLY A 274 -18.31 -1.27 -5.11
N ARG A 275 -18.16 -2.43 -4.45
CA ARG A 275 -19.25 -3.17 -3.78
C ARG A 275 -19.48 -2.70 -2.35
N VAL A 276 -18.49 -2.03 -1.77
CA VAL A 276 -18.51 -1.58 -0.38
C VAL A 276 -18.99 -0.12 -0.31
N SER A 277 -19.80 0.19 0.70
CA SER A 277 -20.26 1.55 0.97
C SER A 277 -19.13 2.37 1.58
N LEU A 278 -18.79 3.53 0.99
CA LEU A 278 -17.77 4.45 1.49
C LEU A 278 -18.42 5.69 2.13
N ARG A 279 -19.63 5.55 2.70
CA ARG A 279 -20.33 6.66 3.37
C ARG A 279 -19.61 7.00 4.66
N GLY A 280 -19.60 8.29 5.03
CA GLY A 280 -18.94 8.78 6.24
C GLY A 280 -19.35 8.02 7.50
N ALA A 281 -20.65 7.70 7.67
CA ALA A 281 -21.14 6.91 8.81
C ALA A 281 -20.52 5.50 8.86
N ASP A 282 -20.45 4.80 7.72
CA ASP A 282 -19.85 3.45 7.65
C ASP A 282 -18.34 3.50 7.91
N VAL A 283 -17.65 4.54 7.41
CA VAL A 283 -16.22 4.76 7.67
C VAL A 283 -15.97 5.04 9.15
N MET A 284 -16.76 5.91 9.78
CA MET A 284 -16.65 6.20 11.22
C MET A 284 -16.93 4.97 12.09
N GLN A 285 -17.90 4.15 11.70
CA GLN A 285 -18.17 2.87 12.36
C GLN A 285 -16.96 1.93 12.23
N SER A 286 -16.37 1.82 11.04
CA SER A 286 -15.15 1.03 10.83
C SER A 286 -13.96 1.54 11.64
N ILE A 287 -13.76 2.86 11.73
CA ILE A 287 -12.73 3.47 12.59
C ILE A 287 -12.96 3.07 14.05
N SER A 288 -14.19 3.18 14.53
CA SER A 288 -14.54 2.84 15.92
C SER A 288 -14.29 1.36 16.23
N ILE A 289 -14.65 0.45 15.30
CA ILE A 289 -14.42 -0.98 15.44
C ILE A 289 -12.92 -1.28 15.45
N SER A 290 -12.16 -0.83 14.45
CA SER A 290 -10.70 -1.06 14.43
C SER A 290 -10.00 -0.44 15.63
N GLY A 291 -10.42 0.75 16.07
CA GLY A 291 -9.91 1.39 17.28
C GLY A 291 -10.11 0.53 18.52
N GLY A 292 -11.31 -0.05 18.69
CA GLY A 292 -11.59 -0.99 19.77
C GLY A 292 -10.69 -2.23 19.73
N PHE A 293 -10.46 -2.82 18.56
CA PHE A 293 -9.58 -3.98 18.38
C PHE A 293 -8.10 -3.65 18.65
N VAL A 294 -7.62 -2.50 18.16
CA VAL A 294 -6.25 -2.03 18.41
C VAL A 294 -6.04 -1.79 19.90
N VAL A 295 -6.97 -1.09 20.58
CA VAL A 295 -6.89 -0.87 22.02
C VAL A 295 -6.94 -2.18 22.80
N ALA A 296 -7.86 -3.09 22.46
CA ALA A 296 -7.95 -4.41 23.09
C ALA A 296 -6.64 -5.19 22.92
N ASN A 297 -6.06 -5.20 21.73
CA ASN A 297 -4.79 -5.88 21.49
C ASN A 297 -3.62 -5.19 22.21
N LEU A 298 -3.58 -3.87 22.25
CA LEU A 298 -2.59 -3.12 23.04
C LEU A 298 -2.69 -3.42 24.53
N VAL A 299 -3.90 -3.61 25.06
CA VAL A 299 -4.09 -4.01 26.47
C VAL A 299 -3.60 -5.43 26.71
N ILE A 300 -3.88 -6.37 25.79
CA ILE A 300 -3.39 -7.75 25.86
C ILE A 300 -1.86 -7.78 25.78
N THR A 301 -1.25 -7.03 24.86
CA THR A 301 0.21 -6.96 24.72
C THR A 301 0.86 -6.19 25.85
N ARG A 302 0.20 -5.16 26.41
CA ARG A 302 0.72 -4.39 27.56
C ARG A 302 0.96 -5.26 28.80
N LYS A 303 0.12 -6.28 29.01
CA LYS A 303 0.33 -7.26 30.07
C LYS A 303 1.63 -8.06 29.87
N ALA A 304 2.12 -8.16 28.64
CA ALA A 304 3.33 -8.89 28.27
C ALA A 304 4.55 -8.00 28.00
N ALA A 305 4.38 -6.74 27.61
CA ALA A 305 5.46 -5.81 27.24
C ALA A 305 5.05 -4.35 27.50
N GLY A 306 5.93 -3.51 28.05
CA GLY A 306 5.62 -2.10 28.28
C GLY A 306 5.48 -1.30 26.99
N TRP A 307 4.83 -0.13 27.03
CA TRP A 307 4.76 0.79 25.86
C TRP A 307 6.15 1.17 25.34
N ARG A 308 7.13 1.29 26.25
CA ARG A 308 8.53 1.50 25.89
C ARG A 308 9.11 0.34 25.07
N ASP A 309 8.71 -0.89 25.34
CA ASP A 309 9.16 -2.07 24.60
C ASP A 309 8.48 -2.14 23.23
N VAL A 310 7.20 -1.76 23.13
CA VAL A 310 6.51 -1.60 21.85
C VAL A 310 7.22 -0.55 20.99
N ALA A 311 7.48 0.64 21.54
CA ALA A 311 8.21 1.69 20.83
C ALA A 311 9.63 1.24 20.46
N ARG A 312 10.37 0.64 21.40
CA ARG A 312 11.73 0.11 21.16
C ARG A 312 11.73 -1.01 20.12
N GLY A 313 10.64 -1.76 20.00
CA GLY A 313 10.44 -2.79 18.98
C GLY A 313 10.58 -2.25 17.55
N LEU A 314 10.31 -0.97 17.33
CA LEU A 314 10.57 -0.34 16.02
C LEU A 314 12.06 -0.25 15.69
N TRP A 315 12.95 -0.08 16.69
CA TRP A 315 14.40 0.02 16.48
C TRP A 315 15.14 -1.30 16.66
N THR A 316 14.63 -2.17 17.53
CA THR A 316 15.26 -3.45 17.90
C THR A 316 14.62 -4.65 17.20
N GLY A 317 13.47 -4.45 16.56
CA GLY A 317 12.76 -5.48 15.84
C GLY A 317 13.51 -5.98 14.61
N GLY A 318 12.93 -7.03 14.04
CA GLY A 318 13.35 -7.59 12.76
C GLY A 318 13.32 -6.59 11.61
N GLN A 319 14.00 -6.90 10.51
CA GLN A 319 14.04 -6.00 9.35
C GLN A 319 12.64 -5.83 8.71
N ALA A 320 11.83 -6.90 8.70
CA ALA A 320 10.43 -6.81 8.26
C ALA A 320 9.60 -5.84 9.11
N VAL A 321 9.78 -5.89 10.44
CA VAL A 321 9.06 -5.05 11.41
C VAL A 321 9.49 -3.59 11.27
N LYS A 322 10.79 -3.35 11.10
CA LYS A 322 11.35 -2.02 10.84
C LYS A 322 10.76 -1.42 9.56
N ALA A 323 10.77 -2.18 8.46
CA ALA A 323 10.19 -1.74 7.19
C ALA A 323 8.74 -1.28 7.36
N LEU A 324 7.93 -2.09 8.02
CA LEU A 324 6.50 -1.84 8.18
C LEU A 324 6.20 -0.75 9.20
N GLY A 325 6.95 -0.68 10.29
CA GLY A 325 6.78 0.35 11.31
C GLY A 325 7.22 1.74 10.83
N TRP A 326 8.31 1.82 10.07
CA TRP A 326 8.72 3.09 9.42
C TRP A 326 7.73 3.52 8.34
N ASP A 327 7.16 2.59 7.57
CA ASP A 327 6.06 2.88 6.65
C ASP A 327 4.85 3.47 7.39
N GLY A 328 4.46 2.90 8.52
CA GLY A 328 3.38 3.43 9.36
C GLY A 328 3.65 4.87 9.83
N ASN A 329 4.87 5.15 10.30
CA ASN A 329 5.27 6.50 10.71
C ASN A 329 5.26 7.49 9.55
N LEU A 330 5.80 7.11 8.38
CA LEU A 330 5.76 7.95 7.18
C LEU A 330 4.33 8.18 6.71
N GLY A 331 3.46 7.17 6.80
CA GLY A 331 2.03 7.31 6.53
C GLY A 331 1.39 8.35 7.45
N ALA A 332 1.71 8.36 8.74
CA ALA A 332 1.24 9.40 9.66
C ALA A 332 1.76 10.80 9.29
N VAL A 333 3.03 10.92 8.88
CA VAL A 333 3.58 12.18 8.37
C VAL A 333 2.83 12.65 7.11
N VAL A 334 2.57 11.76 6.16
CA VAL A 334 1.78 12.06 4.96
C VAL A 334 0.38 12.56 5.33
N TYR A 335 -0.28 11.94 6.32
CA TYR A 335 -1.58 12.40 6.83
C TYR A 335 -1.52 13.82 7.40
N VAL A 336 -0.51 14.13 8.22
CA VAL A 336 -0.33 15.47 8.80
C VAL A 336 -0.08 16.50 7.69
N VAL A 337 0.78 16.19 6.73
CA VAL A 337 1.08 17.06 5.58
C VAL A 337 -0.17 17.29 4.72
N LEU A 338 -0.99 16.26 4.51
CA LEU A 338 -2.27 16.37 3.81
C LEU A 338 -3.24 17.31 4.55
N GLY A 339 -3.31 17.21 5.87
CA GLY A 339 -4.15 18.09 6.70
C GLY A 339 -3.70 19.54 6.69
N TRP A 340 -2.39 19.81 6.60
CA TRP A 340 -1.85 21.17 6.55
C TRP A 340 -1.94 21.80 5.17
N GLY A 341 -1.69 21.02 4.11
CA GLY A 341 -1.57 21.50 2.73
C GLY A 341 -2.88 21.87 2.04
N GLY A 342 -4.03 21.61 2.67
CA GLY A 342 -5.39 22.02 2.24
C GLY A 342 -5.59 22.07 0.72
N GLY A 343 -6.01 20.98 0.09
CA GLY A 343 -6.22 21.05 -1.36
C GLY A 343 -6.60 19.80 -2.14
N VAL A 344 -6.84 18.65 -1.49
CA VAL A 344 -7.16 17.41 -2.22
C VAL A 344 -8.19 16.51 -1.58
#